data_AF-A0A6N3DYD2-F1
#
_entry.id   AF-A0A6N3DYD2-F1
#
_cell.length_a   1.000
_cell.length_b   1.000
_cell.length_c   1.000
_cell.angle_alpha   90.00
_cell.angle_beta   90.00
_cell.angle_gamma   90.00
#
_symmetry.space_group_name_H-M   'P 1'
#
loop_
_entity.id
_entity.type
_entity.pdbx_description
1 polymer ?
#
loop_
_entity_poly.entity_id
_entity_poly.type
_entity_poly.pdbx_seq_one_letter_code
_entity_poly.pdbx_strand_id
1 'polypeptide(L)'
;MIDRTLQQAITQQLVPIYEPLFAEGSYGYRPNRSAKDAILKVKEYAEQGYTFAVVLDLLKYFDTLNHEILINLLRKNVKDERVVQMIKRYLKSGVMENGVVIDTEEGSPQGGNLSPLLANVYLNEFDQEFDVGWYPVTSTLKR
;
A
#
# COMPACT_ATOMS: atom_id res chain seq x y z
N MET A 1 11.38 -8.75 -18.88
CA MET A 1 10.21 -7.89 -18.54
C MET A 1 9.03 -8.80 -18.23
N ILE A 2 8.42 -8.69 -17.05
CA ILE A 2 7.18 -9.43 -16.73
C ILE A 2 6.04 -8.69 -17.43
N ASP A 3 5.33 -9.37 -18.33
CA ASP A 3 4.22 -8.81 -19.08
C ASP A 3 3.05 -8.40 -18.16
N ARG A 4 2.29 -7.36 -18.55
CA ARG A 4 1.12 -6.87 -17.82
C ARG A 4 0.09 -7.96 -17.56
N THR A 5 -0.06 -8.90 -18.49
CA THR A 5 -0.93 -10.07 -18.33
C THR A 5 -0.51 -10.92 -17.13
N LEU A 6 0.80 -11.19 -16.99
CA LEU A 6 1.34 -11.97 -15.88
C LEU A 6 1.24 -11.18 -14.57
N GLN A 7 1.49 -9.87 -14.58
CA GLN A 7 1.26 -9.00 -13.42
C GLN A 7 -0.20 -9.09 -12.95
N GLN A 8 -1.15 -8.99 -13.88
CA GLN A 8 -2.58 -9.09 -13.57
C GLN A 8 -2.95 -10.45 -12.98
N ALA A 9 -2.40 -11.55 -13.51
CA ALA A 9 -2.63 -12.89 -12.98
C ALA A 9 -2.10 -13.02 -11.54
N ILE A 10 -0.91 -12.49 -11.25
CA ILE A 10 -0.35 -12.45 -9.89
C ILE A 10 -1.28 -11.64 -8.99
N THR A 11 -1.68 -10.42 -9.40
CA THR A 11 -2.59 -9.57 -8.63
C THR A 11 -3.89 -10.30 -8.29
N GLN A 12 -4.52 -10.98 -9.24
CA GLN A 12 -5.77 -11.72 -9.01
C GLN A 12 -5.63 -12.84 -7.97
N GLN A 13 -4.47 -13.47 -7.86
CA GLN A 13 -4.21 -14.50 -6.86
C GLN A 13 -3.87 -13.90 -5.48
N LEU A 14 -3.20 -12.74 -5.46
CA LEU A 14 -2.79 -12.11 -4.20
C LEU A 14 -3.90 -11.29 -3.55
N VAL A 15 -4.79 -10.67 -4.32
CA VAL A 15 -5.89 -9.84 -3.77
C VAL A 15 -6.74 -10.62 -2.75
N PRO A 16 -7.23 -11.84 -3.01
CA PRO A 16 -7.99 -12.60 -2.01
C PRO A 16 -7.23 -12.92 -0.72
N ILE A 17 -5.89 -12.93 -0.77
CA ILE A 17 -5.04 -13.18 0.41
C ILE A 17 -4.91 -11.92 1.25
N TYR A 18 -4.68 -10.77 0.60
CA TYR A 18 -4.37 -9.52 1.29
C TYR A 18 -5.59 -8.67 1.63
N GLU A 19 -6.65 -8.72 0.82
CA GLU A 19 -7.82 -7.88 1.00
C GLU A 19 -8.47 -8.01 2.40
N PRO A 20 -8.58 -9.21 3.00
CA PRO A 20 -9.08 -9.37 4.37
C PRO A 20 -8.12 -8.86 5.46
N LEU A 21 -6.85 -8.63 5.12
CA LEU A 21 -5.81 -8.18 6.05
C LEU A 21 -5.64 -6.67 6.08
N PHE A 22 -6.18 -5.97 5.07
CA PHE A 22 -6.07 -4.52 4.98
C PHE A 22 -6.95 -3.81 6.01
N ALA A 23 -6.38 -2.81 6.68
CA ALA A 23 -7.07 -1.96 7.65
C ALA A 23 -8.39 -1.39 7.09
N GLU A 24 -9.39 -1.20 7.95
CA GLU A 24 -10.70 -0.69 7.50
C GLU A 24 -10.61 0.75 6.98
N GLY A 25 -9.69 1.54 7.54
CA GLY A 25 -9.41 2.93 7.12
C GLY A 25 -8.68 3.07 5.79
N SER A 26 -8.29 1.96 5.14
CA SER A 26 -7.55 1.96 3.88
C SER A 26 -8.48 1.84 2.67
N TYR A 27 -8.50 2.84 1.78
CA TYR A 27 -9.47 2.90 0.66
C TYR A 27 -8.84 2.84 -0.73
N GLY A 28 -7.56 3.20 -0.88
CA GLY A 28 -6.89 3.32 -2.17
C GLY A 28 -6.69 1.96 -2.83
N TYR A 29 -6.94 1.88 -4.15
CA TYR A 29 -6.61 0.72 -4.99
C TYR A 29 -7.19 -0.65 -4.53
N ARG A 30 -8.27 -0.63 -3.74
CA ARG A 30 -8.91 -1.84 -3.22
C ARG A 30 -10.21 -2.16 -3.97
N PRO A 31 -10.54 -3.44 -4.20
CA PRO A 31 -11.83 -3.83 -4.73
C PRO A 31 -12.95 -3.37 -3.79
N ASN A 32 -14.05 -2.87 -4.35
CA ASN A 32 -15.24 -2.42 -3.60
C ASN A 32 -14.98 -1.29 -2.57
N ARG A 33 -13.87 -0.56 -2.70
CA ARG A 33 -13.58 0.66 -1.94
C ARG A 33 -13.33 1.81 -2.91
N SER A 34 -13.72 3.01 -2.51
CA SER A 34 -13.59 4.19 -3.35
C SER A 34 -13.20 5.43 -2.56
N ALA A 35 -12.71 6.45 -3.25
CA ALA A 35 -12.47 7.77 -2.67
C ALA A 35 -13.74 8.37 -2.05
N LYS A 36 -14.92 8.04 -2.60
CA LYS A 36 -16.20 8.48 -2.04
C LYS A 36 -16.44 7.89 -0.65
N ASP A 37 -16.10 6.61 -0.44
CA ASP A 37 -16.24 5.96 0.86
C ASP A 37 -15.32 6.62 1.90
N ALA A 38 -14.09 6.97 1.50
CA ALA A 38 -13.16 7.72 2.34
C ALA A 38 -13.74 9.09 2.75
N ILE A 39 -14.32 9.83 1.81
CA ILE A 39 -14.96 11.13 2.08
C ILE A 39 -16.13 10.99 3.04
N LEU A 40 -16.97 9.95 2.86
CA LEU A 40 -18.08 9.67 3.78
C LEU A 40 -17.57 9.39 5.19
N LYS A 41 -16.49 8.62 5.33
CA LYS A 41 -15.87 8.35 6.63
C LYS A 41 -15.33 9.61 7.30
N VAL A 42 -14.66 10.48 6.55
CA VAL A 42 -14.20 11.79 7.06
C VAL A 42 -15.38 12.65 7.51
N LYS A 43 -16.48 12.65 6.76
CA LYS A 43 -17.71 13.36 7.14
C LYS A 43 -18.29 12.82 8.45
N GLU A 44 -18.34 11.50 8.63
CA GLU A 44 -18.78 10.89 9.89
C GLU A 44 -17.93 11.36 11.09
N TYR A 45 -16.60 11.45 10.93
CA TYR A 45 -15.73 11.98 11.98
C TYR A 45 -16.01 13.46 12.27
N ALA A 46 -16.23 14.28 11.24
CA ALA A 46 -16.61 15.68 11.43
C ALA A 46 -17.93 15.83 12.21
N GLU A 47 -18.94 15.00 11.90
CA GLU A 47 -20.23 14.96 12.61
C GLU A 47 -20.09 14.50 14.06
N GLN A 48 -19.09 13.68 14.38
CA GLN A 48 -18.73 13.30 15.76
C GLN A 48 -17.94 14.38 16.51
N GLY A 49 -17.61 15.50 15.86
CA GLY A 49 -16.91 16.64 16.47
C GLY A 49 -15.39 16.66 16.29
N TYR A 50 -14.83 15.76 15.47
CA TYR A 50 -13.41 15.83 15.08
C TYR A 50 -13.20 16.91 14.01
N THR A 51 -12.74 18.09 14.42
CA THR A 51 -12.65 19.29 13.54
C THR A 51 -11.24 19.59 13.04
N PHE A 52 -10.24 18.82 13.48
CA PHE A 52 -8.85 18.95 13.04
C PHE A 52 -8.43 17.71 12.27
N ALA A 53 -7.67 17.91 11.19
CA ALA A 53 -7.09 16.85 10.40
C ALA A 53 -5.56 16.97 10.40
N VAL A 54 -4.88 15.83 10.52
CA VAL A 54 -3.44 15.71 10.28
C VAL A 54 -3.28 15.14 8.88
N VAL A 55 -2.63 15.90 8.00
CA VAL A 55 -2.34 15.45 6.63
C VAL A 55 -0.91 14.94 6.60
N LEU A 56 -0.77 13.66 6.26
CA LEU A 56 0.51 13.03 5.99
C LEU A 56 0.57 12.71 4.50
N ASP A 57 1.66 13.08 3.85
CA ASP A 57 1.92 12.75 2.45
C ASP A 57 3.33 12.17 2.32
N LEU A 58 3.44 11.09 1.57
CA LEU A 58 4.70 10.39 1.32
C LEU A 58 5.25 10.82 -0.03
N LEU A 59 6.19 11.76 0.00
CA LEU A 59 6.86 12.25 -1.20
C LEU A 59 7.53 11.10 -1.95
N LYS A 60 7.23 10.97 -3.25
CA LYS A 60 7.80 9.94 -4.14
C LYS A 60 7.68 8.52 -3.57
N TYR A 61 6.53 8.21 -2.97
CA TYR A 61 6.29 6.92 -2.31
C TYR A 61 6.65 5.71 -3.18
N PHE A 62 6.19 5.70 -4.43
CA PHE A 62 6.50 4.60 -5.36
C PHE A 62 7.96 4.53 -5.77
N ASP A 63 8.73 5.61 -5.62
CA ASP A 63 10.15 5.63 -6.01
C ASP A 63 11.06 5.24 -4.84
N THR A 64 10.58 5.34 -3.59
CA THR A 64 11.35 5.14 -2.35
C THR A 64 10.99 3.85 -1.59
N LEU A 65 10.18 2.98 -2.21
CA LEU A 65 9.71 1.75 -1.59
C LEU A 65 10.88 0.76 -1.39
N ASN A 66 11.19 0.43 -0.14
CA ASN A 66 12.29 -0.49 0.17
C ASN A 66 11.92 -1.95 -0.21
N HIS A 67 12.66 -2.54 -1.17
CA HIS A 67 12.38 -3.88 -1.67
C HIS A 67 12.52 -4.96 -0.61
N GLU A 68 13.50 -4.85 0.30
CA GLU A 68 13.74 -5.87 1.33
C GLU A 68 12.58 -5.94 2.32
N ILE A 69 12.13 -4.78 2.79
CA ILE A 69 10.95 -4.67 3.67
C ILE A 69 9.74 -5.29 2.95
N LEU A 70 9.42 -4.86 1.73
CA LEU A 70 8.28 -5.38 0.98
C LEU A 70 8.35 -6.91 0.80
N ILE A 71 9.51 -7.44 0.42
CA ILE A 71 9.68 -8.88 0.22
C ILE A 71 9.49 -9.65 1.53
N ASN A 72 9.95 -9.11 2.66
CA ASN A 72 9.72 -9.73 3.97
C ASN A 72 8.24 -9.68 4.38
N LEU A 73 7.54 -8.57 4.10
CA LEU A 73 6.09 -8.46 4.30
C LEU A 73 5.32 -9.46 3.43
N LEU A 74 5.74 -9.63 2.17
CA LEU A 74 5.13 -10.61 1.27
C LEU A 74 5.26 -12.03 1.82
N ARG A 75 6.44 -12.42 2.31
CA ARG A 75 6.69 -13.76 2.88
C ARG A 75 5.88 -14.08 4.14
N LYS A 76 5.35 -13.07 4.85
CA LYS A 76 4.44 -13.30 5.98
C LYS A 76 3.20 -14.10 5.52
N ASN A 77 2.62 -13.74 4.38
CA ASN A 77 1.34 -14.30 3.90
C ASN A 77 1.47 -15.16 2.63
N VAL A 78 2.52 -14.98 1.82
CA VAL A 78 2.78 -15.77 0.60
C VAL A 78 3.90 -16.77 0.87
N LYS A 79 3.58 -18.06 0.91
CA LYS A 79 4.56 -19.14 1.18
C LYS A 79 5.26 -19.67 -0.07
N ASP A 80 4.70 -19.44 -1.26
CA ASP A 80 5.34 -19.84 -2.51
C ASP A 80 6.47 -18.88 -2.86
N GLU A 81 7.71 -19.30 -2.57
CA GLU A 81 8.91 -18.49 -2.83
C GLU A 81 9.08 -18.19 -4.33
N ARG A 82 8.52 -18.99 -5.25
CA ARG A 82 8.59 -18.70 -6.69
C ARG A 82 7.83 -17.42 -7.03
N VAL A 83 6.68 -17.21 -6.41
CA VAL A 83 5.87 -15.99 -6.56
C VAL A 83 6.63 -14.80 -5.99
N VAL A 84 7.16 -14.93 -4.77
CA VAL A 84 7.95 -13.87 -4.11
C VAL A 84 9.17 -13.47 -4.97
N GLN A 85 9.90 -14.45 -5.51
CA GLN A 85 11.05 -14.18 -6.38
C GLN A 85 10.64 -13.54 -7.71
N MET A 86 9.48 -13.89 -8.26
CA MET A 86 8.94 -13.24 -9.45
C MET A 86 8.59 -11.77 -9.19
N ILE A 87 8.00 -11.46 -8.04
CA ILE A 87 7.73 -10.08 -7.60
C ILE A 87 9.04 -9.32 -7.36
N LYS A 88 10.05 -9.96 -6.73
CA LYS A 88 11.38 -9.35 -6.55
C LYS A 88 12.02 -8.96 -7.88
N ARG A 89 11.94 -9.84 -8.88
CA ARG A 89 12.43 -9.55 -10.25
C ARG A 89 11.64 -8.44 -10.93
N TYR A 90 10.32 -8.39 -10.68
CA TYR A 90 9.48 -7.28 -11.15
C TYR A 90 9.96 -5.94 -10.57
N LEU A 91 10.17 -5.86 -9.26
CA LEU A 91 10.65 -4.65 -8.58
C LEU A 91 12.02 -4.21 -9.08
N LYS A 92 12.97 -5.15 -9.23
CA LYS A 92 14.32 -4.87 -9.76
C LYS A 92 14.34 -4.47 -11.24
N SER A 93 13.30 -4.78 -12.00
CA SER A 93 13.23 -4.40 -13.43
C SER A 93 13.03 -2.90 -13.67
N GLY A 94 13.03 -2.10 -12.59
CA GLY A 94 13.32 -0.68 -12.64
C GLY A 94 12.11 0.22 -12.64
N VAL A 95 12.31 1.43 -12.14
CA VAL A 95 11.37 2.55 -12.31
C VAL A 95 11.70 3.28 -13.62
N MET A 96 10.68 3.90 -14.22
CA MET A 96 10.88 4.75 -15.39
C MET A 96 11.24 6.15 -14.91
N GLU A 97 12.51 6.53 -15.04
CA GLU A 97 12.98 7.88 -14.71
C GLU A 97 13.33 8.62 -16.01
N ASN A 98 12.64 9.74 -16.28
CA ASN A 98 12.84 10.56 -17.48
C ASN A 98 12.77 9.80 -18.83
N GLY A 99 12.00 8.71 -18.90
CA GLY A 99 11.84 7.88 -20.10
C GLY A 99 12.90 6.78 -20.29
N VAL A 100 13.81 6.62 -19.33
CA VAL A 100 14.81 5.54 -19.30
C VAL A 100 14.44 4.54 -18.20
N VAL A 101 14.56 3.24 -18.51
CA VAL A 101 14.42 2.18 -17.51
C VAL A 101 15.76 2.02 -16.81
N ILE A 102 15.79 2.25 -15.50
CA ILE A 102 16.99 2.12 -14.67
C ILE A 102 16.73 1.00 -13.67
N ASP A 103 17.66 0.04 -13.54
CA ASP A 103 17.60 -0.95 -12.46
C ASP A 103 17.62 -0.22 -11.11
N THR A 104 16.69 -0.54 -10.22
CA THR A 104 16.58 0.12 -8.92
C THR A 104 16.76 -0.83 -7.75
N GLU A 105 17.37 -0.33 -6.69
CA GLU A 105 17.43 -0.98 -5.38
C GLU A 105 16.25 -0.59 -4.48
N GLU A 106 15.44 0.39 -4.90
CA GLU A 106 14.21 0.84 -4.24
C GLU A 106 13.14 1.24 -5.26
N GLY A 107 11.91 1.42 -4.79
CA GLY A 107 10.75 1.81 -5.60
C GLY A 107 10.01 0.64 -6.27
N SER A 108 8.95 0.94 -7.01
CA SER A 108 8.17 -0.02 -7.78
C SER A 108 7.90 0.56 -9.17
N PRO A 109 7.97 -0.23 -10.24
CA PRO A 109 7.69 0.25 -11.59
C PRO A 109 6.32 0.93 -11.67
N GLN A 110 6.30 2.24 -11.97
CA GLN A 110 5.06 2.99 -12.11
C GLN A 110 4.28 2.52 -13.36
N GLY A 111 2.99 2.23 -13.22
CA GLY A 111 2.12 1.82 -14.33
C GLY A 111 1.99 0.32 -14.58
N GLY A 112 2.49 -0.54 -13.68
CA GLY A 112 2.17 -1.97 -13.66
C GLY A 112 0.97 -2.29 -12.77
N ASN A 113 0.16 -3.28 -13.17
CA ASN A 113 -1.08 -3.65 -12.47
C ASN A 113 -0.83 -4.25 -11.08
N LEU A 114 0.42 -4.60 -10.77
CA LEU A 114 0.83 -5.17 -9.50
C LEU A 114 1.25 -4.09 -8.49
N SER A 115 1.80 -2.96 -8.95
CA SER A 115 2.31 -1.88 -8.08
C SER A 115 1.29 -1.36 -7.07
N PRO A 116 0.01 -1.13 -7.40
CA PRO A 116 -0.96 -0.65 -6.41
C PRO A 116 -1.20 -1.63 -5.25
N LEU A 117 -1.22 -2.93 -5.52
CA LEU A 117 -1.36 -3.94 -4.48
C LEU A 117 -0.12 -3.96 -3.58
N LEU A 118 1.07 -3.95 -4.16
CA LEU A 118 2.34 -3.96 -3.41
C LEU A 118 2.48 -2.72 -2.51
N ALA A 119 2.03 -1.57 -3.00
CA ALA A 119 1.94 -0.34 -2.23
C ALA A 119 1.05 -0.51 -0.98
N ASN A 120 -0.14 -1.08 -1.14
CA ASN A 120 -1.04 -1.32 -0.01
C ASN A 120 -0.48 -2.36 0.96
N VAL A 121 0.18 -3.42 0.48
CA VAL A 121 0.86 -4.40 1.34
C VAL A 121 1.91 -3.75 2.23
N TYR A 122 2.67 -2.81 1.66
CA TYR A 122 3.71 -2.08 2.40
C TYR A 122 3.13 -1.12 3.45
N LEU A 123 2.11 -0.33 3.07
CA LEU A 123 1.49 0.64 3.98
C LEU A 123 0.61 0.01 5.05
N ASN A 124 0.12 -1.21 4.85
CA ASN A 124 -0.78 -1.85 5.80
C ASN A 124 -0.16 -2.00 7.19
N GLU A 125 1.16 -2.18 7.32
CA GLU A 125 1.79 -2.23 8.65
C GLU A 125 1.61 -0.91 9.39
N PHE A 126 1.75 0.23 8.69
CA PHE A 126 1.47 1.54 9.25
C PHE A 126 -0.02 1.72 9.58
N ASP A 127 -0.91 1.33 8.67
CA ASP A 127 -2.36 1.46 8.89
C ASP A 127 -2.81 0.65 10.12
N GLN A 128 -2.28 -0.56 10.31
CA GLN A 128 -2.59 -1.43 11.45
C GLN A 128 -2.04 -0.85 12.77
N GLU A 129 -0.83 -0.29 12.77
CA GLU A 129 -0.29 0.41 13.94
C GLU A 129 -1.14 1.64 14.31
N PHE A 130 -1.69 2.33 13.32
CA PHE A 130 -2.57 3.48 13.54
C PHE A 130 -3.93 3.05 14.14
N ASP A 131 -4.51 1.94 13.66
CA ASP A 131 -5.80 1.41 14.12
C ASP A 131 -5.75 0.85 15.55
N VAL A 132 -4.64 0.22 15.96
CA VAL A 132 -4.47 -0.34 17.33
C VAL A 132 -4.27 0.77 18.39
N GLY A 133 -4.10 2.01 17.94
CA GLY A 133 -3.91 3.17 18.79
C GLY A 133 -2.43 3.52 18.89
N TRP A 134 -2.00 4.42 18.02
CA TRP A 134 -0.90 5.33 18.33
C TRP A 134 -1.15 5.89 19.74
N TYR A 135 -0.20 5.66 20.67
CA TYR A 135 -0.23 5.95 22.12
C TYR A 135 -1.42 6.80 22.61
N PRO A 136 -2.12 6.41 23.71
CA PRO A 136 -3.31 7.10 24.18
C PRO A 136 -3.03 8.60 24.27
N VAL A 137 -3.53 9.36 23.28
CA VAL A 137 -3.49 10.81 23.32
C VAL A 137 -4.51 11.14 24.39
N THR A 138 -3.99 11.30 25.61
CA THR A 138 -4.74 11.70 26.78
C THR A 138 -5.64 12.85 26.39
N SER A 139 -6.94 12.61 26.48
CA SER A 139 -8.03 13.55 26.38
C SER A 139 -7.76 14.79 27.24
N THR A 140 -7.06 15.79 26.70
CA THR A 140 -6.92 17.11 27.34
C THR A 140 -6.73 18.23 26.32
N LEU A 141 -7.61 18.33 25.34
CA LEU A 141 -7.84 19.61 24.64
C LEU A 141 -9.34 19.82 24.45
N LYS A 142 -10.05 19.93 25.58
CA LYS A 142 -11.20 20.84 25.67
C LYS A 142 -10.73 22.07 26.45
N ARG A 143 -10.55 23.18 25.75
CA ARG A 143 -10.74 24.53 26.30
C ARG A 143 -11.64 25.28 25.36
#